data_AF-A0A497JWY3-F1
#
_entry.id   AF-A0A497JWY3-F1
#
_cell.length_a   1.000
_cell.length_b   1.000
_cell.length_c   1.000
_cell.angle_alpha   90.00
_cell.angle_beta   90.00
_cell.angle_gamma   90.00
#
_symmetry.space_group_name_H-M   'P 1'
#
loop_
_entity.id
_entity.type
_entity.pdbx_description
1 polymer ?
#
loop_
_entity_poly.entity_id
_entity_poly.type
_entity_poly.pdbx_seq_one_letter_code
_entity_poly.pdbx_strand_id
1 'polypeptide(L)'
;MSDGISFYRYAAVVKNLRGVIYYRGGREDRLRWLLSKFKYRSLGVTPSSANLMPKRKVLVELAYPVHAVEEAVRLFSEVIPLEAAETLCLASAYISPVMLIGELDEFKPAVIRTVKTSMNLDEKAWKLHMRIADYTTLDFYAWSTKNALEALTNDKRLVEALHEREERAADDERRYWRLRSDEGRTFLAYLDPLRIVYEAGLRDEFFRIGEDAAAVLGLVAALII
;
A
#
# COMPACT_ATOMS: atom_id res chain seq x y z
N MET A 1 7.61 20.34 -8.66
CA MET A 1 7.71 20.37 -7.19
C MET A 1 6.30 20.25 -6.66
N SER A 2 5.94 19.12 -6.05
CA SER A 2 4.65 19.04 -5.35
C SER A 2 4.75 19.91 -4.11
N ASP A 3 3.79 20.82 -3.90
CA ASP A 3 3.69 21.54 -2.64
C ASP A 3 3.55 20.52 -1.50
N GLY A 4 4.50 20.52 -0.57
CA GLY A 4 4.45 19.64 0.59
C GLY A 4 3.18 19.85 1.41
N ILE A 5 2.74 18.83 2.14
CA ILE A 5 1.55 18.92 2.99
C ILE A 5 1.93 19.33 4.41
N SER A 6 1.19 20.30 4.98
CA SER A 6 1.37 20.67 6.38
C SER A 6 0.93 19.55 7.32
N PHE A 7 1.56 19.43 8.49
CA PHE A 7 1.29 18.35 9.45
C PHE A 7 -0.20 18.22 9.82
N TYR A 8 -0.90 19.33 10.07
CA TYR A 8 -2.32 19.29 10.44
C TYR A 8 -3.21 18.76 9.31
N ARG A 9 -2.86 19.05 8.04
CA ARG A 9 -3.58 18.53 6.87
C ARG A 9 -3.26 17.06 6.68
N TYR A 10 -1.99 16.68 6.80
CA TYR A 10 -1.56 15.28 6.74
C TYR A 10 -2.31 14.42 7.77
N ALA A 11 -2.33 14.83 9.04
CA ALA A 11 -3.05 14.13 10.10
C ALA A 11 -4.57 14.03 9.82
N ALA A 12 -5.18 15.07 9.25
CA ALA A 12 -6.59 15.06 8.87
C ALA A 12 -6.88 14.10 7.71
N VAL A 13 -5.96 13.99 6.73
CA VAL A 13 -6.06 13.04 5.62
C VAL A 13 -5.92 11.61 6.13
N VAL A 14 -4.85 11.29 6.88
CA VAL A 14 -4.61 9.95 7.45
C VAL A 14 -5.83 9.44 8.22
N LYS A 15 -6.43 10.28 9.07
CA LYS A 15 -7.61 9.89 9.87
C LYS A 15 -8.85 9.55 9.03
N ASN A 16 -8.94 10.08 7.80
CA ASN A 16 -10.10 9.95 6.92
C ASN A 16 -9.91 9.05 5.72
N LEU A 17 -8.66 8.69 5.41
CA LEU A 17 -8.31 7.83 4.30
C LEU A 17 -8.75 6.39 4.59
N ARG A 18 -9.11 5.67 3.53
CA ARG A 18 -9.49 4.24 3.58
C ARG A 18 -8.80 3.38 2.55
N GLY A 19 -7.91 3.99 1.78
CA GLY A 19 -7.14 3.30 0.76
C GLY A 19 -6.56 4.29 -0.23
N VAL A 20 -5.46 3.90 -0.86
CA VAL A 20 -4.83 4.61 -1.98
C VAL A 20 -5.13 3.84 -3.25
N ILE A 21 -5.73 4.52 -4.23
CA ILE A 21 -6.12 3.90 -5.50
C ILE A 21 -4.90 3.73 -6.38
N TYR A 22 -4.73 2.53 -6.91
CA TYR A 22 -3.88 2.29 -8.07
C TYR A 22 -4.78 1.97 -9.28
N TYR A 23 -4.62 2.73 -10.37
CA TYR A 23 -5.43 2.59 -11.58
C TYR A 23 -4.67 3.09 -12.82
N ARG A 24 -4.70 2.30 -13.91
CA ARG A 24 -4.00 2.57 -15.18
C ARG A 24 -4.93 2.85 -16.37
N GLY A 25 -6.24 3.04 -16.14
CA GLY A 25 -7.23 3.16 -17.22
C GLY A 25 -7.86 1.81 -17.61
N GLY A 26 -8.90 1.83 -18.46
CA GLY A 26 -9.46 0.65 -19.11
C GLY A 26 -10.33 -0.27 -18.24
N ARG A 27 -10.62 0.13 -17.00
CA ARG A 27 -11.49 -0.56 -16.03
C ARG A 27 -12.42 0.45 -15.31
N GLU A 28 -13.02 1.35 -16.07
CA GLU A 28 -13.83 2.48 -15.57
C GLU A 28 -15.08 1.98 -14.81
N ASP A 29 -15.60 0.80 -15.14
CA ASP A 29 -16.68 0.13 -14.41
C ASP A 29 -16.26 -0.23 -12.98
N ARG A 30 -15.07 -0.83 -12.81
CA ARG A 30 -14.51 -1.18 -11.50
C ARG A 30 -14.16 0.05 -10.67
N LEU A 31 -13.58 1.08 -11.30
CA LEU A 31 -13.34 2.36 -10.64
C LEU A 31 -14.66 2.97 -10.16
N ARG A 32 -15.69 3.07 -11.02
CA ARG A 32 -17.00 3.59 -10.62
C ARG A 32 -17.63 2.78 -9.49
N TRP A 33 -17.50 1.45 -9.53
CA TRP A 33 -17.97 0.57 -8.47
C TRP A 33 -17.27 0.84 -7.15
N LEU A 34 -15.93 0.94 -7.13
CA LEU A 34 -15.16 1.25 -5.93
C LEU A 34 -15.61 2.60 -5.35
N LEU A 35 -15.63 3.64 -6.18
CA LEU A 35 -16.01 4.98 -5.75
C LEU A 35 -17.46 5.05 -5.23
N SER A 36 -18.35 4.17 -5.68
CA SER A 36 -19.72 4.10 -5.17
C SER A 36 -19.82 3.54 -3.75
N LYS A 37 -18.79 2.85 -3.26
CA LYS A 37 -18.77 2.25 -1.91
C LYS A 37 -18.41 3.26 -0.81
N PHE A 38 -17.88 4.42 -1.19
CA PHE A 38 -17.45 5.46 -0.26
C PHE A 38 -18.38 6.68 -0.35
N LYS A 39 -18.81 7.18 0.82
CA LYS A 39 -19.66 8.39 0.93
C LYS A 39 -19.04 9.46 1.83
N TYR A 40 -18.44 9.04 2.94
CA TYR A 40 -17.97 9.93 4.01
C TYR A 40 -16.47 9.86 4.27
N ARG A 41 -15.80 8.84 3.73
CA ARG A 41 -14.37 8.62 3.89
C ARG A 41 -13.69 8.76 2.54
N SER A 42 -12.43 9.17 2.58
CA SER A 42 -11.67 9.51 1.40
C SER A 42 -10.91 8.30 0.87
N LEU A 43 -10.73 8.29 -0.45
CA LEU A 43 -9.74 7.47 -1.14
C LEU A 43 -8.63 8.39 -1.66
N GLY A 44 -7.40 7.95 -1.48
CA GLY A 44 -6.21 8.66 -1.91
C GLY A 44 -5.97 8.43 -3.39
N VAL A 45 -5.54 9.47 -4.07
CA VAL A 45 -5.09 9.44 -5.45
C VAL A 45 -3.67 9.97 -5.48
N THR A 46 -2.78 9.26 -6.14
CA THR A 46 -1.39 9.69 -6.21
C THR A 46 -1.21 10.82 -7.24
N PRO A 47 -0.19 11.69 -7.08
CA PRO A 47 0.08 12.75 -8.05
C PRO A 47 0.16 12.27 -9.51
N SER A 48 0.81 11.14 -9.77
CA SER A 48 0.94 10.57 -11.14
C SER A 48 -0.39 10.08 -11.73
N SER A 49 -1.37 9.72 -10.89
CA SER A 49 -2.66 9.17 -11.32
C SER A 49 -3.82 10.18 -11.28
N ALA A 50 -3.58 11.38 -10.77
CA ALA A 50 -4.61 12.42 -10.57
C ALA A 50 -5.40 12.75 -11.85
N ASN A 51 -4.71 12.84 -13.00
CA ASN A 51 -5.32 13.17 -14.28
C ASN A 51 -6.28 12.09 -14.83
N LEU A 52 -6.16 10.85 -14.33
CA LEU A 52 -7.04 9.74 -14.72
C LEU A 52 -8.31 9.68 -13.89
N MET A 53 -8.40 10.48 -12.81
CA MET A 53 -9.49 10.40 -11.85
C MET A 53 -10.65 11.34 -12.19
N PRO A 54 -11.90 10.89 -11.97
CA PRO A 54 -13.05 11.78 -12.07
C PRO A 54 -13.05 12.79 -10.91
N LYS A 55 -13.64 13.97 -11.11
CA LYS A 55 -13.85 14.92 -10.00
C LYS A 55 -14.92 14.39 -9.04
N ARG A 56 -14.51 13.94 -7.85
CA ARG A 56 -15.42 13.50 -6.78
C ARG A 56 -14.92 13.93 -5.40
N LYS A 57 -15.86 14.31 -4.53
CA LYS A 57 -15.55 14.74 -3.13
C LYS A 57 -14.87 13.65 -2.29
N VAL A 58 -15.09 12.37 -2.63
CA VAL A 58 -14.46 11.24 -1.92
C VAL A 58 -13.01 11.00 -2.33
N LEU A 59 -12.53 11.67 -3.38
CA LEU A 59 -11.15 11.57 -3.83
C LEU A 59 -10.35 12.72 -3.24
N VAL A 60 -9.18 12.38 -2.70
CA VAL A 60 -8.20 13.34 -2.20
C VAL A 60 -6.89 13.07 -2.92
N GLU A 61 -6.39 14.07 -3.64
CA GLU A 61 -5.04 14.04 -4.18
C GLU A 61 -4.04 14.08 -3.03
N LEU A 62 -3.18 13.08 -2.97
CA LEU A 62 -2.16 12.94 -1.94
C LEU A 62 -0.92 13.75 -2.32
N ALA A 63 -0.24 14.27 -1.32
CA ALA A 63 1.08 14.89 -1.47
C ALA A 63 2.12 14.04 -0.74
N TYR A 64 3.39 14.18 -1.10
CA TYR A 64 4.48 13.60 -0.31
C TYR A 64 4.53 14.29 1.06
N PRO A 65 4.42 13.56 2.18
CA PRO A 65 4.38 14.16 3.50
C PRO A 65 5.72 14.75 3.92
N VAL A 66 6.82 14.16 3.46
CA VAL A 66 8.20 14.60 3.67
C VAL A 66 9.03 14.27 2.43
N HIS A 67 10.16 14.96 2.24
CA HIS A 67 11.05 14.76 1.09
C HIS A 67 11.53 13.31 0.96
N ALA A 68 11.79 12.63 2.09
CA ALA A 68 12.19 11.22 2.12
C ALA A 68 11.22 10.29 1.37
N VAL A 69 9.91 10.57 1.41
CA VAL A 69 8.91 9.77 0.67
C VAL A 69 9.08 9.98 -0.84
N GLU A 70 9.30 11.21 -1.28
CA GLU A 70 9.55 11.52 -2.69
C GLU A 70 10.84 10.85 -3.19
N GLU A 71 11.90 10.86 -2.39
CA GLU A 71 13.16 10.17 -2.70
C GLU A 71 12.97 8.66 -2.84
N ALA A 72 12.23 8.05 -1.90
CA ALA A 72 11.96 6.62 -1.93
C ALA A 72 11.09 6.22 -3.13
N VAL A 73 10.15 7.06 -3.55
CA VAL A 73 9.40 6.85 -4.80
C VAL A 73 10.34 6.83 -6.00
N ARG A 74 11.31 7.75 -6.07
CA ARG A 74 12.31 7.76 -7.14
C ARG A 74 13.10 6.46 -7.17
N LEU A 75 13.62 5.99 -6.03
CA LEU A 75 14.37 4.73 -5.95
C LEU A 75 13.52 3.52 -6.35
N PHE A 76 12.30 3.38 -5.82
CA PHE A 76 11.42 2.28 -6.20
C PHE A 76 11.01 2.34 -7.68
N SER A 77 10.95 3.53 -8.27
CA SER A 77 10.62 3.69 -9.70
C SER A 77 11.70 3.15 -10.65
N GLU A 78 12.89 2.83 -10.13
CA GLU A 78 13.94 2.13 -10.88
C GLU A 78 13.65 0.62 -11.01
N VAL A 79 12.77 0.08 -10.15
CA VAL A 79 12.45 -1.36 -10.08
C VAL A 79 11.02 -1.67 -10.56
N ILE A 80 10.07 -0.81 -10.21
CA ILE A 80 8.65 -0.92 -10.60
C ILE A 80 8.16 0.37 -11.26
N PRO A 81 7.07 0.35 -12.04
CA PRO A 81 6.55 1.56 -12.66
C PRO A 81 6.25 2.67 -11.65
N LEU A 82 6.46 3.93 -12.07
CA LEU A 82 6.30 5.12 -11.22
C LEU A 82 4.96 5.13 -10.47
N GLU A 83 3.88 4.80 -11.15
CA GLU A 83 2.54 4.81 -10.57
C GLU A 83 2.37 3.75 -9.47
N ALA A 84 3.02 2.58 -9.62
CA ALA A 84 3.03 1.53 -8.62
C ALA A 84 3.93 1.90 -7.42
N ALA A 85 5.14 2.43 -7.68
CA ALA A 85 6.05 2.93 -6.65
C ALA A 85 5.40 4.04 -5.81
N GLU A 86 4.80 5.02 -6.47
CA GLU A 86 4.13 6.15 -5.81
C GLU A 86 2.93 5.69 -4.99
N THR A 87 2.13 4.76 -5.52
CA THR A 87 0.99 4.19 -4.77
C THR A 87 1.47 3.42 -3.55
N LEU A 88 2.49 2.56 -3.69
CA LEU A 88 3.02 1.77 -2.58
C LEU A 88 3.57 2.65 -1.45
N CYS A 89 4.41 3.63 -1.81
CA CYS A 89 4.97 4.58 -0.84
C CYS A 89 3.91 5.38 -0.12
N LEU A 90 2.94 5.95 -0.86
CA LEU A 90 1.90 6.78 -0.27
C LEU A 90 0.89 5.95 0.53
N ALA A 91 0.63 4.69 0.14
CA ALA A 91 -0.19 3.77 0.92
C ALA A 91 0.43 3.48 2.29
N SER A 92 1.73 3.17 2.32
CA SER A 92 2.47 3.03 3.59
C SER A 92 2.46 4.33 4.39
N ALA A 93 2.92 5.43 3.78
CA ALA A 93 3.09 6.71 4.49
C ALA A 93 1.76 7.25 5.04
N TYR A 94 0.64 7.08 4.33
CA TYR A 94 -0.69 7.49 4.81
C TYR A 94 -1.43 6.40 5.61
N ILE A 95 -0.77 5.28 5.91
CA ILE A 95 -1.30 4.19 6.74
C ILE A 95 -2.63 3.68 6.20
N SER A 96 -2.64 3.30 4.92
CA SER A 96 -3.85 2.90 4.21
C SER A 96 -3.58 1.77 3.22
N PRO A 97 -4.53 0.87 2.99
CA PRO A 97 -4.36 -0.22 2.04
C PRO A 97 -4.31 0.30 0.60
N VAL A 98 -3.71 -0.47 -0.31
CA VAL A 98 -3.84 -0.23 -1.75
C VAL A 98 -5.19 -0.75 -2.23
N MET A 99 -5.93 0.07 -2.98
CA MET A 99 -7.13 -0.32 -3.71
C MET A 99 -6.74 -0.49 -5.18
N LEU A 100 -6.34 -1.72 -5.53
CA LEU A 100 -5.78 -2.06 -6.83
C LEU A 100 -6.91 -2.35 -7.82
N ILE A 101 -7.08 -1.50 -8.82
CA ILE A 101 -8.03 -1.75 -9.91
C ILE A 101 -7.26 -2.36 -11.09
N GLY A 102 -7.43 -3.67 -11.30
CA GLY A 102 -6.69 -4.41 -12.33
C GLY A 102 -5.92 -5.60 -11.75
N GLU A 103 -4.71 -5.82 -12.24
CA GLU A 103 -3.88 -6.98 -11.93
C GLU A 103 -2.66 -6.61 -11.07
N LEU A 104 -2.13 -7.58 -10.33
CA LEU A 104 -1.05 -7.39 -9.35
C LEU A 104 0.35 -7.31 -9.97
N ASP A 105 0.48 -7.40 -11.29
CA ASP A 105 1.75 -7.61 -11.99
C ASP A 105 2.83 -6.57 -11.62
N GLU A 106 2.47 -5.29 -11.57
CA GLU A 106 3.41 -4.21 -11.26
C GLU A 106 3.86 -4.18 -9.79
N PHE A 107 3.16 -4.87 -8.90
CA PHE A 107 3.50 -4.97 -7.48
C PHE A 107 4.22 -6.26 -7.12
N LYS A 108 4.40 -7.19 -8.06
CA LYS A 108 5.02 -8.51 -7.81
C LYS A 108 6.32 -8.46 -7.00
N PRO A 109 7.25 -7.51 -7.21
CA PRO A 109 8.47 -7.41 -6.40
C PRO A 109 8.22 -7.18 -4.89
N ALA A 110 7.08 -6.60 -4.51
CA ALA A 110 6.70 -6.42 -3.11
C ALA A 110 5.82 -7.56 -2.56
N VAL A 111 5.27 -8.45 -3.38
CA VAL A 111 4.26 -9.42 -2.91
C VAL A 111 4.91 -10.53 -2.08
N ILE A 112 4.66 -10.56 -0.77
CA ILE A 112 5.14 -11.64 0.11
C ILE A 112 4.09 -12.74 0.35
N ARG A 113 2.80 -12.42 0.18
CA ARG A 113 1.70 -13.38 0.37
C ARG A 113 0.45 -12.92 -0.36
N THR A 114 -0.38 -13.88 -0.78
CA THR A 114 -1.68 -13.60 -1.41
C THR A 114 -2.79 -14.43 -0.80
N VAL A 115 -3.98 -13.85 -0.69
CA VAL A 115 -5.22 -14.53 -0.35
C VAL A 115 -6.05 -14.68 -1.62
N LYS A 116 -6.39 -15.91 -2.00
CA LYS A 116 -7.28 -16.20 -3.12
C LYS A 116 -8.72 -16.42 -2.66
N THR A 117 -9.67 -16.16 -3.55
CA THR A 117 -11.08 -16.47 -3.33
C THR A 117 -11.76 -16.92 -4.62
N SER A 118 -12.66 -17.89 -4.49
CA SER A 118 -13.61 -18.31 -5.52
C SER A 118 -15.02 -17.74 -5.27
N MET A 119 -15.20 -16.96 -4.19
CA MET A 119 -16.49 -16.41 -3.81
C MET A 119 -16.84 -15.15 -4.61
N ASN A 120 -18.11 -15.06 -5.01
CA ASN A 120 -18.71 -13.80 -5.45
C ASN A 120 -19.20 -13.04 -4.21
N LEU A 121 -18.56 -11.91 -3.92
CA LEU A 121 -18.83 -11.12 -2.72
C LEU A 121 -19.95 -10.13 -2.94
N ASP A 122 -20.91 -10.14 -2.01
CA ASP A 122 -21.95 -9.11 -1.94
C ASP A 122 -21.39 -7.79 -1.36
N GLU A 123 -22.22 -6.75 -1.32
CA GLU A 123 -21.79 -5.44 -0.83
C GLU A 123 -21.39 -5.45 0.65
N LYS A 124 -22.01 -6.30 1.47
CA LYS A 124 -21.69 -6.39 2.91
C LYS A 124 -20.32 -7.03 3.11
N ALA A 125 -20.04 -8.12 2.39
CA ALA A 125 -18.77 -8.82 2.41
C ALA A 125 -17.64 -7.90 1.93
N TRP A 126 -17.82 -7.20 0.80
CA TRP A 126 -16.80 -6.24 0.32
C TRP A 126 -16.49 -5.15 1.36
N LYS A 127 -17.51 -4.55 1.98
CA LYS A 127 -17.30 -3.53 3.02
C LYS A 127 -16.58 -4.09 4.25
N LEU A 128 -16.89 -5.32 4.65
CA LEU A 128 -16.20 -6.00 5.74
C LEU A 128 -14.72 -6.18 5.41
N HIS A 129 -14.40 -6.73 4.25
CA HIS A 129 -13.01 -7.05 3.88
C HIS A 129 -12.18 -5.82 3.52
N MET A 130 -12.80 -4.75 2.98
CA MET A 130 -12.16 -3.44 2.88
C MET A 130 -11.71 -2.90 4.24
N ARG A 131 -12.53 -3.09 5.28
CA ARG A 131 -12.17 -2.70 6.64
C ARG A 131 -11.09 -3.60 7.25
N ILE A 132 -11.13 -4.90 6.98
CA ILE A 132 -10.08 -5.81 7.46
C ILE A 132 -8.73 -5.42 6.84
N ALA A 133 -8.67 -5.10 5.55
CA ALA A 133 -7.44 -4.62 4.91
C ALA A 133 -6.94 -3.27 5.47
N ASP A 134 -7.87 -2.34 5.80
CA ASP A 134 -7.56 -1.10 6.52
C ASP A 134 -6.89 -1.40 7.86
N TYR A 135 -7.45 -2.34 8.63
CA TYR A 135 -6.88 -2.77 9.91
C TYR A 135 -5.56 -3.51 9.77
N THR A 136 -5.39 -4.37 8.77
CA THR A 136 -4.12 -5.06 8.50
C THR A 136 -2.99 -4.04 8.34
N THR A 137 -3.19 -3.02 7.50
CA THR A 137 -2.16 -1.99 7.26
C THR A 137 -1.90 -1.16 8.53
N LEU A 138 -2.97 -0.76 9.23
CA LEU A 138 -2.86 0.00 10.48
C LEU A 138 -2.12 -0.77 11.60
N ASP A 139 -2.49 -2.03 11.83
CA ASP A 139 -1.94 -2.88 12.88
C ASP A 139 -0.46 -3.21 12.65
N PHE A 140 -0.04 -3.25 11.38
CA PHE A 140 1.34 -3.50 11.02
C PHE A 140 2.23 -2.27 11.03
N TYR A 141 1.69 -1.08 10.76
CA TYR A 141 2.48 0.10 10.41
C TYR A 141 3.60 0.39 11.41
N ALA A 142 3.27 0.69 12.68
CA ALA A 142 4.27 1.10 13.66
C ALA A 142 5.36 0.03 13.92
N TRP A 143 5.00 -1.25 13.85
CA TRP A 143 5.98 -2.33 14.00
C TRP A 143 6.84 -2.49 12.74
N SER A 144 6.22 -2.53 11.57
CA SER A 144 6.91 -2.81 10.29
C SER A 144 7.84 -1.68 9.88
N THR A 145 7.49 -0.41 10.12
CA THR A 145 8.41 0.71 9.85
C THR A 145 9.60 0.70 10.79
N LYS A 146 9.38 0.39 12.08
CA LYS A 146 10.48 0.24 13.06
C LYS A 146 11.41 -0.91 12.70
N ASN A 147 10.85 -2.09 12.40
CA ASN A 147 11.59 -3.26 11.97
C ASN A 147 12.41 -2.96 10.69
N ALA A 148 11.83 -2.23 9.72
CA ALA A 148 12.57 -1.81 8.52
C ALA A 148 13.71 -0.83 8.83
N LEU A 149 13.50 0.15 9.72
CA LEU A 149 14.56 1.08 10.12
C LEU A 149 15.73 0.36 10.79
N GLU A 150 15.44 -0.57 11.70
CA GLU A 150 16.45 -1.42 12.33
C GLU A 150 17.21 -2.29 11.30
N ALA A 151 16.52 -2.81 10.29
CA ALA A 151 17.13 -3.55 9.18
C ALA A 151 18.03 -2.69 8.29
N LEU A 152 17.62 -1.46 7.97
CA LEU A 152 18.44 -0.51 7.21
C LEU A 152 19.73 -0.15 7.96
N THR A 153 19.65 0.03 9.27
CA THR A 153 20.82 0.39 10.09
C THR A 153 21.80 -0.77 10.32
N ASN A 154 21.35 -2.03 10.15
CA ASN A 154 22.19 -3.20 10.35
C ASN A 154 21.94 -4.27 9.28
N ASP A 155 22.84 -4.36 8.30
CA ASP A 155 22.76 -5.30 7.17
C ASP A 155 22.50 -6.75 7.59
N LYS A 156 23.09 -7.20 8.72
CA LYS A 156 22.89 -8.56 9.23
C LYS A 156 21.45 -8.85 9.67
N ARG A 157 20.63 -7.82 9.89
CA ARG A 157 19.21 -7.95 10.26
C ARG A 157 18.27 -7.93 9.07
N LEU A 158 18.71 -7.56 7.87
CA LEU A 158 17.80 -7.36 6.74
C LEU A 158 17.05 -8.64 6.37
N VAL A 159 17.75 -9.77 6.31
CA VAL A 159 17.14 -11.09 6.06
C VAL A 159 16.23 -11.52 7.21
N GLU A 160 16.67 -11.34 8.46
CA GLU A 160 15.86 -11.65 9.66
C GLU A 160 14.55 -10.85 9.66
N ALA A 161 14.64 -9.54 9.39
CA ALA A 161 13.49 -8.66 9.33
C ALA A 161 12.48 -9.08 8.27
N LEU A 162 12.93 -9.50 7.09
CA LEU A 162 12.06 -10.03 6.03
C LEU A 162 11.33 -11.31 6.49
N HIS A 163 12.03 -12.23 7.16
CA HIS A 163 11.40 -13.42 7.72
C HIS A 163 10.32 -13.09 8.76
N GLU A 164 10.59 -12.20 9.71
CA GLU A 164 9.59 -11.77 10.70
C GLU A 164 8.33 -11.18 10.04
N ARG A 165 8.51 -10.44 8.93
CA ARG A 165 7.42 -9.82 8.17
C ARG A 165 6.58 -10.85 7.43
N GLU A 166 7.21 -11.86 6.84
CA GLU A 166 6.52 -12.99 6.22
C GLU A 166 5.69 -13.79 7.22
N GLU A 167 6.24 -14.08 8.40
CA GLU A 167 5.53 -14.77 9.49
C GLU A 167 4.31 -13.97 9.95
N ARG A 168 4.48 -12.65 10.13
CA ARG A 168 3.39 -11.79 10.57
C ARG A 168 2.27 -11.66 9.53
N ALA A 169 2.62 -11.63 8.25
CA ALA A 169 1.64 -11.69 7.16
C ALA A 169 0.92 -13.04 7.12
N ALA A 170 1.62 -14.16 7.41
CA ALA A 170 1.03 -15.49 7.47
C ALA A 170 0.02 -15.63 8.62
N ASP A 171 0.30 -15.02 9.77
CA ASP A 171 -0.62 -15.01 10.90
C ASP A 171 -1.86 -14.15 10.66
N ASP A 172 -1.70 -12.99 10.01
CA ASP A 172 -2.81 -12.10 9.66
C ASP A 172 -3.73 -12.69 8.57
N GLU A 173 -3.19 -13.54 7.68
CA GLU A 173 -3.97 -14.24 6.65
C GLU A 173 -5.18 -14.99 7.24
N ARG A 174 -5.07 -15.45 8.50
CA ARG A 174 -6.17 -16.13 9.22
C ARG A 174 -7.43 -15.27 9.34
N ARG A 175 -7.33 -13.93 9.27
CA ARG A 175 -8.50 -13.01 9.24
C ARG A 175 -9.42 -13.26 8.04
N TYR A 176 -8.90 -13.90 6.99
CA TYR A 176 -9.60 -14.17 5.74
C TYR A 176 -10.06 -15.63 5.58
N TRP A 177 -10.07 -16.43 6.66
CA TRP A 177 -10.39 -17.85 6.60
C TRP A 177 -11.74 -18.19 5.94
N ARG A 178 -12.75 -17.30 6.03
CA ARG A 178 -14.07 -17.48 5.38
C ARG A 178 -14.07 -17.19 3.88
N LEU A 179 -13.06 -16.48 3.38
CA LEU A 179 -12.91 -16.14 1.96
C LEU A 179 -11.93 -17.06 1.23
N ARG A 180 -10.95 -17.58 1.98
CA ARG A 180 -9.79 -18.25 1.43
C ARG A 180 -10.21 -19.52 0.69
N SER A 181 -9.68 -19.65 -0.51
CA SER A 181 -9.74 -20.86 -1.32
C SER A 181 -8.36 -21.12 -1.90
N ASP A 182 -8.03 -22.39 -2.17
CA ASP A 182 -6.77 -22.75 -2.84
C ASP A 182 -6.79 -22.35 -4.34
N GLU A 183 -8.01 -22.19 -4.88
CA GLU A 183 -8.29 -21.81 -6.26
C GLU A 183 -8.96 -20.44 -6.35
N GLY A 184 -9.14 -19.95 -7.58
CA GLY A 184 -9.81 -18.68 -7.87
C GLY A 184 -8.86 -17.50 -7.98
N ARG A 185 -9.45 -16.30 -7.95
CA ARG A 185 -8.73 -15.04 -8.18
C ARG A 185 -8.03 -14.57 -6.93
N THR A 186 -6.90 -13.87 -7.09
CA THR A 186 -6.28 -13.14 -6.00
C THR A 186 -7.23 -12.05 -5.53
N PHE A 187 -7.55 -12.07 -4.24
CA PHE A 187 -8.44 -11.12 -3.58
C PHE A 187 -7.65 -10.05 -2.83
N LEU A 188 -6.60 -10.48 -2.12
CA LEU A 188 -5.72 -9.63 -1.35
C LEU A 188 -4.26 -10.04 -1.52
N ALA A 189 -3.36 -9.08 -1.48
CA ALA A 189 -1.92 -9.30 -1.41
C ALA A 189 -1.33 -8.53 -0.22
N TYR A 190 -0.34 -9.13 0.44
CA TYR A 190 0.52 -8.45 1.39
C TYR A 190 1.74 -7.94 0.63
N LEU A 191 1.92 -6.63 0.63
CA LEU A 191 3.01 -5.94 -0.04
C LEU A 191 4.05 -5.51 1.00
N ASP A 192 5.30 -5.84 0.72
CA ASP A 192 6.44 -5.50 1.53
C ASP A 192 7.47 -4.69 0.72
N PRO A 193 7.50 -3.36 0.91
CA PRO A 193 8.49 -2.50 0.25
C PRO A 193 9.93 -2.82 0.66
N LEU A 194 10.16 -3.36 1.88
CA LEU A 194 11.51 -3.74 2.34
C LEU A 194 12.08 -4.89 1.50
N ARG A 195 11.21 -5.76 0.97
CA ARG A 195 11.62 -6.83 0.05
C ARG A 195 12.23 -6.26 -1.23
N ILE A 196 11.64 -5.20 -1.79
CA ILE A 196 12.19 -4.50 -2.96
C ILE A 196 13.57 -3.94 -2.61
N VAL A 197 13.71 -3.29 -1.45
CA VAL A 197 15.00 -2.74 -0.99
C VAL A 197 16.08 -3.82 -0.96
N TYR A 198 15.75 -4.99 -0.41
CA TYR A 198 16.69 -6.12 -0.33
C TYR A 198 17.02 -6.72 -1.70
N GLU A 199 16.01 -7.09 -2.49
CA GLU A 199 16.21 -7.78 -3.77
C GLU A 199 16.91 -6.90 -4.81
N ALA A 200 16.66 -5.58 -4.80
CA ALA A 200 17.29 -4.62 -5.70
C ALA A 200 18.61 -4.05 -5.17
N GLY A 201 19.03 -4.40 -3.95
CA GLY A 201 20.27 -3.90 -3.35
C GLY A 201 20.25 -2.41 -3.00
N LEU A 202 19.08 -1.84 -2.70
CA LEU A 202 18.88 -0.40 -2.45
C LEU A 202 19.07 0.02 -0.98
N ARG A 203 19.62 -0.87 -0.14
CA ARG A 203 19.71 -0.64 1.31
C ARG A 203 20.49 0.63 1.64
N ASP A 204 21.64 0.85 1.01
CA ASP A 204 22.51 1.98 1.32
C ASP A 204 21.94 3.30 0.81
N GLU A 205 21.19 3.28 -0.30
CA GLU A 205 20.38 4.41 -0.80
C GLU A 205 19.30 4.79 0.22
N PHE A 206 18.52 3.82 0.70
CA PHE A 206 17.47 4.05 1.69
C PHE A 206 18.04 4.52 3.03
N PHE A 207 19.18 3.97 3.46
CA PHE A 207 19.88 4.43 4.66
C PHE A 207 20.32 5.89 4.53
N ARG A 208 20.78 6.32 3.35
CA ARG A 208 21.19 7.71 3.09
C ARG A 208 20.04 8.72 3.07
N ILE A 209 18.81 8.30 2.71
CA ILE A 209 17.61 9.15 2.79
C ILE A 209 17.33 9.57 4.26
N GLY A 210 17.67 8.72 5.22
CA GLY A 210 17.49 8.96 6.66
C GLY A 210 16.26 8.27 7.25
N GLU A 211 16.02 8.50 8.54
CA GLU A 211 15.02 7.74 9.32
C GLU A 211 13.60 7.83 8.75
N ASP A 212 13.24 8.99 8.18
CA ASP A 212 11.92 9.22 7.57
C ASP A 212 11.64 8.31 6.36
N ALA A 213 12.67 7.71 5.74
CA ALA A 213 12.49 6.70 4.69
C ALA A 213 11.70 5.48 5.20
N ALA A 214 11.77 5.18 6.50
CA ALA A 214 11.02 4.08 7.10
C ALA A 214 9.49 4.25 6.96
N ALA A 215 8.98 5.47 6.76
CA ALA A 215 7.55 5.73 6.55
C ALA A 215 6.97 5.03 5.31
N VAL A 216 7.80 4.72 4.31
CA VAL A 216 7.37 4.00 3.11
C VAL A 216 7.62 2.49 3.17
N LEU A 217 8.27 2.00 4.22
CA LEU A 217 8.68 0.61 4.38
C LEU A 217 7.72 -0.19 5.29
N GLY A 218 6.49 0.27 5.46
CA GLY A 218 5.46 -0.46 6.18
C GLY A 218 4.91 -1.63 5.35
N LEU A 219 4.41 -2.68 6.03
CA LEU A 219 3.63 -3.73 5.36
C LEU A 219 2.26 -3.18 4.98
N VAL A 220 1.88 -3.33 3.71
CA VAL A 220 0.64 -2.78 3.16
C VAL A 220 -0.24 -3.90 2.61
N ALA A 221 -1.52 -3.88 2.97
CA ALA A 221 -2.50 -4.74 2.32
C ALA A 221 -2.95 -4.13 0.99
N ALA A 222 -3.01 -4.92 -0.08
CA ALA A 222 -3.58 -4.54 -1.36
C ALA A 222 -4.83 -5.36 -1.66
N LEU A 223 -5.97 -4.70 -1.89
CA LEU A 223 -7.21 -5.34 -2.33
C LEU A 223 -7.32 -5.27 -3.85
N ILE A 224 -7.56 -6.42 -4.47
CA ILE A 224 -7.66 -6.56 -5.92
C ILE A 224 -9.14 -6.48 -6.34
N ILE A 225 -9.45 -5.44 -7.10
CA ILE A 225 -10.79 -5.05 -7.54
C ILE A 225 -10.95 -5.31 -9.03
#